data_AF-A0A9X0WJE1-F1
#
_entry.id   AF-A0A9X0WJE1-F1
#
_cell.length_a   1.000
_cell.length_b   1.000
_cell.length_c   1.000
_cell.angle_alpha   90.00
_cell.angle_beta   90.00
_cell.angle_gamma   90.00
#
_symmetry.space_group_name_H-M   'P 1'
#
loop_
_entity.id
_entity.type
_entity.pdbx_description
1 polymer ?
#
loop_
_entity_poly.entity_id
_entity_poly.type
_entity_poly.pdbx_seq_one_letter_code
_entity_poly.pdbx_strand_id
1 'polypeptide(L)' 'MGGKPCIRGLRVTVGTVLRLMAEGVGRERILVAYPYLEPEDLDAALAYAAWRLEEREEDMTCASLT' A
#
# COMPACT_ATOMS: atom_id res chain seq x y z
N MET A 1 15.68 0.53 -10.16
CA MET A 1 14.62 -0.05 -9.29
C MET A 1 15.26 -0.52 -7.98
N GLY A 2 15.87 0.34 -7.17
CA GLY A 2 15.20 1.42 -6.43
C GLY A 2 14.75 1.01 -5.01
N GLY A 3 15.06 -0.21 -4.53
CA GLY A 3 14.90 -0.62 -3.13
C GLY A 3 13.48 -0.60 -2.56
N LYS A 4 12.46 -0.41 -3.41
CA LYS A 4 11.07 -0.33 -2.97
C LYS A 4 10.54 -1.74 -2.72
N PRO A 5 9.79 -1.97 -1.62
CA PRO A 5 9.13 -3.23 -1.37
C PRO A 5 8.14 -3.52 -2.50
N CYS A 6 8.39 -4.61 -3.22
CA CYS A 6 7.53 -5.12 -4.29
C CYS A 6 6.75 -6.31 -3.75
N ILE A 7 5.47 -6.40 -4.13
CA ILE A 7 4.62 -7.53 -3.74
C ILE A 7 5.09 -8.74 -4.53
N ARG A 8 5.63 -9.77 -3.85
CA ARG A 8 5.94 -11.10 -4.39
C ARG A 8 6.56 -11.13 -5.80
N GLY A 9 7.57 -10.29 -6.06
CA GLY A 9 8.24 -10.25 -7.37
C GLY A 9 7.44 -9.61 -8.51
N LEU A 10 6.26 -9.07 -8.23
CA LEU A 10 5.47 -8.26 -9.16
C LEU A 10 6.12 -6.88 -9.33
N ARG A 11 5.88 -6.26 -10.50
CA ARG A 11 6.29 -4.86 -10.77
C ARG A 11 5.42 -3.82 -10.04
N VAL A 12 4.44 -4.27 -9.26
CA VAL A 12 3.58 -3.41 -8.44
C VAL A 12 4.22 -3.23 -7.06
N THR A 13 4.42 -1.95 -6.69
CA THR A 13 5.00 -1.60 -5.39
C THR A 13 3.92 -1.55 -4.32
N VAL A 14 4.27 -1.90 -3.08
CA VAL A 14 3.38 -1.78 -1.91
C VAL A 14 2.80 -0.37 -1.79
N GLY A 15 3.60 0.66 -2.09
CA GLY A 15 3.15 2.06 -2.07
C GLY A 15 2.04 2.39 -3.07
N THR A 16 2.00 1.74 -4.24
CA THR A 16 0.93 1.94 -5.23
C THR A 16 -0.40 1.41 -4.70
N VAL A 17 -0.38 0.22 -4.10
CA VAL A 17 -1.57 -0.42 -3.53
C VAL A 17 -2.10 0.40 -2.35
N LEU A 18 -1.22 0.81 -1.43
CA LEU A 18 -1.60 1.66 -0.29
C LEU A 18 -2.17 3.00 -0.74
N ARG A 19 -1.64 3.59 -1.82
CA ARG A 19 -2.18 4.83 -2.38
C ARG A 19 -3.61 4.65 -2.90
N LEU A 20 -3.89 3.56 -3.62
CA LEU A 20 -5.25 3.27 -4.10
C LEU A 20 -6.22 3.06 -2.94
N MET A 21 -5.78 2.37 -1.88
CA MET A 21 -6.57 2.23 -0.66
C MET A 21 -6.82 3.60 0.01
N ALA A 22 -5.81 4.47 0.07
CA ALA A 22 -5.92 5.81 0.63
C ALA A 22 -6.85 6.72 -0.19
N GLU A 23 -6.92 6.53 -1.52
CA GLU A 23 -7.87 7.20 -2.41
C GLU A 23 -9.32 6.65 -2.26
N GLY A 24 -9.54 5.65 -1.39
CA GLY A 24 -10.86 5.06 -1.14
C GLY A 24 -11.28 4.01 -2.16
N VAL A 25 -10.33 3.49 -2.96
CA VAL A 25 -10.61 2.41 -3.90
C VAL A 25 -10.84 1.12 -3.10
N GLY A 26 -12.04 0.55 -3.21
CA GLY A 26 -12.39 -0.70 -2.55
C GLY A 26 -11.52 -1.88 -2.99
N ARG A 27 -11.29 -2.83 -2.08
CA ARG A 27 -10.43 -4.01 -2.30
C ARG A 27 -10.80 -4.78 -3.57
N GLU A 28 -12.09 -5.01 -3.83
CA GLU A 28 -12.50 -5.72 -5.05
C GLU A 28 -12.11 -4.98 -6.33
N ARG A 29 -12.22 -3.64 -6.34
CA ARG A 29 -11.79 -2.85 -7.51
C ARG A 29 -10.29 -2.92 -7.73
N ILE A 30 -9.50 -2.96 -6.67
CA ILE A 30 -8.05 -3.12 -6.77
C ILE A 30 -7.71 -4.49 -7.39
N LEU A 31 -8.38 -5.55 -6.93
CA LEU A 31 -8.21 -6.91 -7.49
C LEU A 31 -8.69 -7.00 -8.96
N VAL A 32 -9.74 -6.26 -9.33
CA VAL A 32 -10.18 -6.17 -10.74
C VAL A 32 -9.16 -5.43 -11.61
N ALA A 33 -8.59 -4.33 -11.10
CA ALA A 33 -7.56 -3.57 -11.82
C ALA A 33 -6.24 -4.35 -11.93
N TYR A 34 -5.96 -5.20 -10.95
CA TYR A 34 -4.76 -6.02 -10.86
C TYR A 34 -5.13 -7.48 -10.63
N PRO A 35 -5.54 -8.22 -11.68
CA PRO A 35 -6.02 -9.60 -11.58
C PRO A 35 -4.94 -10.61 -11.16
N TYR A 36 -3.69 -10.15 -11.03
CA TYR A 36 -2.54 -10.91 -10.56
C TYR A 36 -2.23 -10.66 -9.08
N LEU A 37 -2.94 -9.73 -8.43
CA LEU A 37 -2.89 -9.54 -6.98
C LEU A 37 -3.89 -10.48 -6.33
N GLU A 38 -3.47 -11.08 -5.23
CA GLU A 38 -4.34 -11.86 -4.37
C GLU A 38 -4.86 -10.99 -3.21
N PRO A 39 -6.02 -11.31 -2.61
CA PRO A 39 -6.51 -10.61 -1.41
C PRO A 39 -5.45 -10.55 -0.29
N GLU A 40 -4.69 -11.63 -0.13
CA GLU A 40 -3.62 -11.78 0.85
C GLU A 40 -2.47 -10.80 0.61
N ASP A 41 -2.23 -10.40 -0.64
CA ASP A 41 -1.22 -9.40 -0.98
C ASP A 41 -1.61 -7.99 -0.48
N LEU A 42 -2.91 -7.68 -0.44
CA LEU A 42 -3.43 -6.43 0.12
C LEU A 42 -3.19 -6.39 1.63
N ASP A 43 -3.42 -7.50 2.32
CA ASP A 43 -3.21 -7.62 3.75
C ASP A 43 -1.72 -7.59 4.10
N ALA A 44 -0.87 -8.25 3.30
CA ALA A 44 0.58 -8.16 3.44
C ALA A 44 1.10 -6.73 3.20
N ALA A 45 0.54 -6.00 2.23
CA ALA A 45 0.86 -4.60 1.99
C ALA A 45 0.49 -3.71 3.19
N LEU A 46 -0.67 -3.94 3.81
CA LEU A 46 -1.11 -3.24 5.02
C LEU A 46 -0.24 -3.58 6.23
N ALA A 47 0.07 -4.87 6.44
CA ALA A 47 0.94 -5.31 7.51
C ALA A 47 2.35 -4.71 7.38
N TYR A 48 2.88 -4.65 6.16
CA TYR A 48 4.14 -3.97 5.87
C TYR A 48 4.06 -2.47 6.18
N ALA A 49 2.95 -1.81 5.82
CA ALA A 49 2.75 -0.40 6.14
C ALA A 49 2.72 -0.14 7.64
N ALA A 50 1.98 -0.95 8.40
CA ALA A 50 1.89 -0.88 9.85
C ALA A 50 3.26 -1.08 10.50
N TRP A 51 3.96 -2.16 10.16
CA TRP A 51 5.32 -2.43 10.65
C TRP A 51 6.29 -1.28 10.33
N ARG A 52 6.21 -0.70 9.14
CA ARG A 52 7.10 0.39 8.72
C ARG A 52 6.79 1.72 9.43
N LEU A 53 5.55 1.95 9.83
CA LEU A 53 5.14 3.10 10.65
C LEU A 53 5.56 2.93 12.11
N GLU A 54 5.49 1.72 12.66
CA GLU A 54 6.00 1.41 14.00
C GLU A 54 7.52 1.67 14.12
N GLU A 55 8.28 1.46 13.04
CA GLU A 55 9.72 1.71 12.99
C GLU A 55 10.11 3.16 12.64
N ARG A 56 9.15 4.01 12.21
CA ARG A 56 9.40 5.43 11.91
C ARG A 56 8.24 6.30 12.37
N GLU A 57 8.38 6.86 13.57
CA GLU A 57 7.75 8.14 13.90
C GLU A 57 8.41 9.25 13.05
N GLU A 58 7.83 9.54 11.89
CA GLU A 58 8.05 10.84 11.25
C GLU A 58 6.74 11.62 11.39
N ASP A 59 6.81 12.77 12.06
CA ASP A 59 5.70 13.68 12.33
C ASP A 59 4.78 13.80 11.12
N MET A 60 3.62 13.16 11.19
CA MET A 60 2.50 13.44 10.30
C MET A 60 2.04 14.86 10.60
N THR A 61 2.70 15.83 9.97
CA THR A 61 2.19 17.18 9.88
C THR A 61 0.88 17.08 9.10
N CYS A 62 -0.21 17.13 9.86
CA CYS A 62 -1.56 17.26 9.36
C CYS A 62 -1.58 18.44 8.38
N ALA A 63 -1.47 18.16 7.09
CA ALA A 63 -1.74 19.14 6.05
C ALA A 63 -3.25 19.33 6.03
N SER A 64 -3.68 20.22 6.92
CA SER A 64 -4.92 20.96 7.01
C SER A 64 -5.98 20.58 5.98
N LEU A 65 -7.04 19.92 6.45
CA LEU A 65 -8.37 20.09 5.90
C LEU A 65 -8.86 21.50 6.26
N THR A 66 -8.56 22.48 5.40
CA THR A 66 -9.32 23.74 5.27
C THR A 66 -9.37 24.10 3.79
#